data_AF-A0AA36FP58-F1
#
_entry.id   AF-A0AA36FP58-F1
#
_cell.length_a   1.000
_cell.length_b   1.000
_cell.length_c   1.000
_cell.angle_alpha   90.00
_cell.angle_beta   90.00
_cell.angle_gamma   90.00
#
_symmetry.space_group_name_H-M   'P 1'
#
loop_
_entity.id
_entity.type
_entity.pdbx_description
1 polymer ?
#
loop_
_entity_poly.entity_id
_entity_poly.type
_entity_poly.pdbx_seq_one_letter_code
_entity_poly.pdbx_strand_id
1 'polypeptide(L)'
;MHSMYVLVGFLLVLDIFLYKPAPSLTPNLKLWHDKGDFYTYKHFHIFYIDEQTSVNNTQILVCLHGYPTSSYDWVKIHDDLVKMFSRVIYIDFLGFGFSDKPRHYKYTIAEQADIVEAFLESNGIDSYHILSHDYGDTVALELLSRFNSNKGKKIVSLAMMNGGIFPETNNPRPIQRLLLVPVLGSIISKMAFYHLFKFSFSEIFGTKKPSTDELWDFWVVFEHKHGSSVSN
;
A
#
# COMPACT_ATOMS: atom_id res chain seq x y z
N MET A 1 26.47 40.49 1.09
CA MET A 1 25.03 40.62 0.74
C MET A 1 24.58 39.68 -0.38
N HIS A 2 25.27 39.56 -1.52
CA HIS A 2 24.85 38.66 -2.63
C HIS A 2 24.70 37.16 -2.26
N SER A 3 25.58 36.61 -1.41
CA SER A 3 25.54 35.19 -1.02
C SER A 3 24.28 34.81 -0.19
N MET A 4 23.70 35.77 0.54
CA MET A 4 22.50 35.55 1.36
C MET A 4 21.24 35.46 0.48
N TYR A 5 21.17 36.24 -0.60
CA TYR A 5 20.04 36.20 -1.53
C TYR A 5 20.03 34.93 -2.40
N VAL A 6 21.21 34.40 -2.75
CA VAL A 6 21.32 33.10 -3.45
C VAL A 6 20.88 31.96 -2.54
N LEU A 7 21.27 31.98 -1.26
CA LEU A 7 20.87 30.96 -0.29
C LEU A 7 19.35 31.01 0.02
N VAL A 8 18.79 32.21 0.21
CA VAL A 8 17.35 32.40 0.42
C VAL A 8 16.55 32.02 -0.83
N GLY A 9 17.03 32.35 -2.04
CA GLY A 9 16.43 31.92 -3.30
C GLY A 9 16.46 30.39 -3.48
N PHE A 10 17.57 29.75 -3.11
CA PHE A 10 17.69 28.29 -3.16
C PHE A 10 16.77 27.60 -2.15
N LEU A 11 16.65 28.13 -0.93
CA LEU A 11 15.75 27.61 0.11
C LEU A 11 14.27 27.79 -0.25
N LEU A 12 13.88 28.92 -0.85
CA LEU A 12 12.52 29.15 -1.33
C LEU A 12 12.15 28.21 -2.50
N VAL A 13 13.09 27.98 -3.42
CA VAL A 13 12.89 27.00 -4.51
C VAL A 13 12.77 25.59 -3.92
N LEU A 14 13.61 25.23 -2.93
CA LEU A 14 13.51 23.97 -2.22
C LEU A 14 12.13 23.84 -1.52
N ASP A 15 11.66 24.87 -0.84
CA ASP A 15 10.34 24.90 -0.18
C ASP A 15 9.18 24.72 -1.17
N ILE A 16 9.24 25.36 -2.34
CA ILE A 16 8.25 25.19 -3.43
C ILE A 16 8.26 23.75 -3.96
N PHE A 17 9.42 23.09 -3.99
CA PHE A 17 9.53 21.68 -4.40
C PHE A 17 9.15 20.70 -3.29
N LEU A 18 9.34 21.07 -2.02
CA LEU A 18 8.99 20.27 -0.83
C LEU A 18 7.51 20.40 -0.45
N TYR A 19 6.81 21.45 -0.92
CA TYR A 19 5.42 21.77 -0.56
C TYR A 19 4.48 21.75 -1.76
N LYS A 20 4.60 20.75 -2.65
CA LYS A 20 3.53 20.49 -3.63
C LYS A 20 2.39 19.73 -2.92
N PRO A 21 1.16 20.26 -2.90
CA PRO A 21 0.03 19.51 -2.37
C PRO A 21 -0.12 18.20 -3.15
N ALA A 22 -0.52 17.13 -2.46
CA ALA A 22 -0.80 15.86 -3.11
C ALA A 22 -1.77 16.11 -4.27
N PRO A 23 -1.52 15.53 -5.46
CA PRO A 23 -2.43 15.69 -6.59
C PRO A 23 -3.82 15.18 -6.21
N SER A 24 -4.86 15.82 -6.77
CA SER A 24 -6.25 15.38 -6.59
C SER A 24 -6.45 13.97 -7.16
N LEU A 25 -7.41 13.23 -6.58
CA LEU A 25 -7.81 11.94 -7.12
C LEU A 25 -8.22 12.06 -8.59
N THR A 26 -7.72 11.13 -9.41
CA THR A 26 -8.16 10.98 -10.80
C THR A 26 -9.58 10.40 -10.83
N PRO A 27 -10.29 10.44 -11.97
CA PRO A 27 -11.62 9.81 -12.08
C PRO A 27 -11.61 8.32 -11.71
N ASN A 28 -10.60 7.57 -12.13
CA ASN A 28 -10.49 6.14 -11.80
C ASN A 28 -10.27 5.92 -10.30
N LEU A 29 -9.39 6.70 -9.69
CA LEU A 29 -9.14 6.62 -8.25
C LEU A 29 -10.33 7.06 -7.43
N LYS A 30 -11.08 8.05 -7.91
CA LYS A 30 -12.32 8.46 -7.27
C LYS A 30 -13.35 7.33 -7.31
N LEU A 31 -13.52 6.68 -8.46
CA LEU A 31 -14.41 5.51 -8.57
C LEU A 31 -13.99 4.37 -7.64
N TRP A 32 -12.69 4.11 -7.51
CA TRP A 32 -12.17 3.11 -6.58
C TRP A 32 -12.36 3.51 -5.12
N HIS A 33 -12.02 4.75 -4.77
CA HIS A 33 -12.19 5.31 -3.43
C HIS A 33 -13.65 5.29 -2.99
N ASP A 34 -14.57 5.71 -3.87
CA ASP A 34 -16.01 5.81 -3.58
C ASP A 34 -16.69 4.44 -3.39
N LYS A 35 -16.02 3.33 -3.73
CA LYS A 35 -16.46 1.96 -3.40
C LYS A 35 -16.15 1.56 -1.94
N GLY A 36 -15.23 2.27 -1.30
CA GLY A 36 -14.71 1.89 0.01
C GLY A 36 -15.31 2.67 1.17
N ASP A 37 -14.91 2.26 2.36
CA ASP A 37 -15.21 2.92 3.62
C ASP A 37 -13.98 2.81 4.55
N PHE A 38 -14.08 3.33 5.77
CA PHE A 38 -13.02 3.34 6.76
C PHE A 38 -13.38 2.51 7.98
N TYR A 39 -12.51 1.56 8.31
CA TYR A 39 -12.52 0.84 9.57
C TYR A 39 -11.63 1.54 10.59
N THR A 40 -12.14 1.74 11.81
CA THR A 40 -11.35 2.34 12.88
C THR A 40 -10.61 1.26 13.66
N TYR A 41 -9.29 1.16 13.46
CA TYR A 41 -8.41 0.31 14.27
C TYR A 41 -7.70 1.17 15.31
N LYS A 42 -8.05 0.97 16.60
CA LYS A 42 -7.64 1.86 17.71
C LYS A 42 -8.11 3.30 17.44
N HIS A 43 -7.26 4.14 16.87
CA HIS A 43 -7.53 5.54 16.50
C HIS A 43 -7.13 5.85 15.05
N PHE A 44 -6.72 4.83 14.28
CA PHE A 44 -6.36 4.97 12.88
C PHE A 44 -7.52 4.55 11.98
N HIS A 45 -7.72 5.31 10.91
CA HIS A 45 -8.68 4.97 9.87
C HIS A 45 -8.00 4.15 8.79
N ILE A 46 -8.50 2.93 8.61
CA ILE A 46 -8.02 1.95 7.64
C ILE A 46 -9.03 1.90 6.50
N PHE A 47 -8.63 2.31 5.31
CA PHE A 47 -9.47 2.23 4.14
C PHE A 47 -9.62 0.77 3.71
N TYR A 48 -10.85 0.38 3.38
CA TYR A 48 -11.15 -0.91 2.81
C TYR A 48 -12.27 -0.81 1.79
N ILE A 49 -12.33 -1.79 0.89
CA ILE A 49 -13.48 -2.06 0.03
C ILE A 49 -14.00 -3.45 0.39
N ASP A 50 -15.30 -3.57 0.62
CA ASP A 50 -15.95 -4.84 0.94
C ASP A 50 -17.12 -5.09 -0.03
N GLU A 51 -16.86 -5.92 -1.03
CA GLU A 51 -17.78 -6.18 -2.13
C GLU A 51 -18.47 -7.52 -1.91
N GLN A 52 -19.77 -7.46 -1.58
CA GLN A 52 -20.61 -8.62 -1.34
C GLN A 52 -21.47 -8.91 -2.57
N THR A 53 -21.28 -10.08 -3.18
CA THR A 53 -22.00 -10.49 -4.40
C THR A 53 -23.09 -11.52 -4.13
N SER A 54 -23.12 -12.10 -2.92
CA SER A 54 -24.14 -13.05 -2.47
C SER A 54 -24.45 -12.83 -1.00
N VAL A 55 -25.71 -13.10 -0.61
CA VAL A 55 -26.15 -13.08 0.80
C VAL A 55 -25.46 -14.17 1.62
N ASN A 56 -25.03 -15.25 0.96
CA ASN A 56 -24.32 -16.36 1.59
C ASN A 56 -22.81 -16.15 1.43
N ASN A 57 -22.16 -15.62 2.46
CA ASN A 57 -20.72 -15.37 2.54
C ASN A 57 -19.91 -16.68 2.74
N THR A 58 -19.98 -17.61 1.79
CA THR A 58 -19.33 -18.93 1.90
C THR A 58 -17.92 -18.98 1.32
N GLN A 59 -17.55 -18.01 0.48
CA GLN A 59 -16.24 -17.87 -0.17
C GLN A 59 -15.77 -16.42 -0.06
N ILE A 60 -15.00 -16.11 0.97
CA ILE A 60 -14.52 -14.76 1.27
C ILE A 60 -13.05 -14.67 0.86
N LEU A 61 -12.71 -13.71 0.00
CA LEU A 61 -11.34 -13.42 -0.40
C LEU A 61 -10.84 -12.14 0.26
N VAL A 62 -9.65 -12.17 0.84
CA VAL A 62 -8.94 -11.00 1.35
C VAL A 62 -7.72 -10.73 0.47
N CYS A 63 -7.65 -9.53 -0.08
CA CYS A 63 -6.60 -9.07 -0.99
C CYS A 63 -5.61 -8.14 -0.26
N LEU A 64 -4.33 -8.52 -0.23
CA LEU A 64 -3.26 -7.83 0.50
C LEU A 64 -2.21 -7.26 -0.45
N HIS A 65 -2.14 -5.93 -0.57
CA HIS A 65 -1.31 -5.24 -1.55
C HIS A 65 0.18 -5.16 -1.19
N GLY A 66 1.01 -4.65 -2.12
CA GLY A 66 2.46 -4.52 -1.97
C GLY A 66 2.96 -3.14 -1.51
N TYR A 67 4.27 -2.94 -1.53
CA TYR A 67 4.93 -1.65 -1.34
C TYR A 67 5.39 -1.07 -2.71
N PRO A 68 5.25 0.24 -2.96
CA PRO A 68 4.64 1.29 -2.14
C PRO A 68 3.17 1.56 -2.53
N THR A 69 2.42 0.51 -2.85
CA THR A 69 1.11 0.60 -3.52
C THR A 69 -0.06 0.58 -2.54
N SER A 70 -1.23 0.07 -2.95
CA SER A 70 -2.49 0.06 -2.19
C SER A 70 -3.45 -1.00 -2.74
N SER A 71 -4.64 -1.12 -2.17
CA SER A 71 -5.76 -1.90 -2.73
C SER A 71 -6.03 -1.66 -4.22
N TYR A 72 -5.61 -0.50 -4.76
CA TYR A 72 -5.72 -0.19 -6.19
C TYR A 72 -4.94 -1.16 -7.09
N ASP A 73 -3.98 -1.92 -6.57
CA ASP A 73 -3.29 -2.99 -7.33
C ASP A 73 -4.26 -4.00 -7.94
N TRP A 74 -5.41 -4.19 -7.29
CA TRP A 74 -6.40 -5.19 -7.66
C TRP A 74 -7.46 -4.68 -8.64
N VAL A 75 -7.47 -3.38 -8.98
CA VAL A 75 -8.54 -2.75 -9.77
C VAL A 75 -8.78 -3.45 -11.11
N LYS A 76 -7.72 -3.92 -11.77
CA LYS A 76 -7.81 -4.55 -13.10
C LYS A 76 -8.40 -5.95 -13.08
N ILE A 77 -8.37 -6.62 -11.93
CA ILE A 77 -8.92 -7.97 -11.77
C ILE A 77 -10.15 -8.00 -10.86
N HIS A 78 -10.59 -6.82 -10.37
CA HIS A 78 -11.71 -6.66 -9.46
C HIS A 78 -12.97 -7.40 -9.95
N ASP A 79 -13.40 -7.11 -11.18
CA ASP A 79 -14.61 -7.69 -11.77
C ASP A 79 -14.57 -9.22 -11.86
N ASP A 80 -13.39 -9.81 -12.04
CA ASP A 80 -13.23 -11.25 -12.11
C ASP A 80 -13.24 -11.87 -10.70
N LEU A 81 -12.60 -11.21 -9.73
CA LEU A 81 -12.61 -11.64 -8.33
C LEU A 81 -14.03 -11.64 -7.74
N VAL A 82 -14.82 -10.58 -7.95
CA VAL A 82 -16.19 -10.50 -7.42
C VAL A 82 -17.16 -11.49 -8.09
N LYS A 83 -16.86 -11.96 -9.31
CA LYS A 83 -17.61 -13.05 -9.95
C LYS A 83 -17.25 -14.42 -9.38
N MET A 84 -16.03 -14.60 -8.89
CA MET A 84 -15.53 -15.88 -8.38
C MET A 84 -15.82 -16.10 -6.89
N PHE A 85 -15.84 -15.03 -6.10
CA PHE A 85 -16.01 -15.09 -4.66
C PHE A 85 -17.31 -14.39 -4.23
N SER A 86 -17.97 -14.93 -3.20
CA SER A 86 -19.20 -14.34 -2.64
C SER A 86 -18.96 -13.00 -1.94
N ARG A 87 -17.73 -12.76 -1.49
CA ARG A 87 -17.29 -11.53 -0.83
C ARG A 87 -15.81 -11.30 -1.13
N VAL A 88 -15.44 -10.10 -1.56
CA VAL A 88 -14.04 -9.72 -1.78
C VAL A 88 -13.72 -8.48 -0.97
N ILE A 89 -12.68 -8.58 -0.15
CA ILE A 89 -12.21 -7.54 0.75
C ILE A 89 -10.84 -7.07 0.27
N TYR A 90 -10.71 -5.77 0.05
CA TYR A 90 -9.45 -5.11 -0.24
C TYR A 90 -9.14 -4.16 0.93
N ILE A 91 -7.94 -4.23 1.50
CA ILE A 91 -7.54 -3.40 2.63
C ILE A 91 -6.30 -2.59 2.22
N ASP A 92 -6.31 -1.29 2.48
CA ASP A 92 -5.10 -0.47 2.44
C ASP A 92 -4.38 -0.57 3.78
N PHE A 93 -3.13 -1.02 3.79
CA PHE A 93 -2.32 -1.10 5.00
C PHE A 93 -2.14 0.27 5.66
N LEU A 94 -1.94 0.29 6.99
CA LEU A 94 -1.60 1.51 7.71
C LEU A 94 -0.29 2.08 7.13
N GLY A 95 -0.29 3.36 6.77
CA GLY A 95 0.83 3.98 6.05
C GLY A 95 0.68 4.02 4.52
N PHE A 96 -0.33 3.37 3.96
CA PHE A 96 -0.50 3.18 2.52
C PHE A 96 -1.85 3.71 2.01
N GLY A 97 -2.02 3.75 0.68
CA GLY A 97 -3.32 3.97 0.04
C GLY A 97 -4.10 5.18 0.54
N PHE A 98 -5.37 4.98 0.87
CA PHE A 98 -6.23 5.97 1.51
C PHE A 98 -6.25 5.87 3.04
N SER A 99 -5.66 4.81 3.60
CA SER A 99 -5.44 4.65 5.04
C SER A 99 -4.60 5.78 5.64
N ASP A 100 -4.76 5.96 6.95
CA ASP A 100 -3.97 6.92 7.72
C ASP A 100 -2.46 6.62 7.66
N LYS A 101 -1.67 7.69 7.72
CA LYS A 101 -0.22 7.66 7.56
C LYS A 101 0.47 8.37 8.72
N PRO A 102 0.48 7.78 9.93
CA PRO A 102 1.09 8.41 11.09
C PRO A 102 2.58 8.68 10.86
N ARG A 103 3.02 9.87 11.26
CA ARG A 103 4.43 10.29 11.18
C ARG A 103 5.17 9.91 12.45
N HIS A 104 6.49 9.74 12.34
CA HIS A 104 7.33 9.30 13.46
C HIS A 104 6.81 8.01 14.11
N TYR A 105 6.34 7.10 13.26
CA TYR A 105 5.62 5.90 13.65
C TYR A 105 6.41 4.66 13.22
N LYS A 106 6.44 3.64 14.08
CA LYS A 106 7.12 2.38 13.79
C LYS A 106 6.13 1.39 13.19
N TYR A 107 6.12 1.29 11.87
CA TYR A 107 5.33 0.29 11.15
C TYR A 107 5.94 -1.10 11.34
N THR A 108 5.10 -2.10 11.61
CA THR A 108 5.52 -3.50 11.75
C THR A 108 4.58 -4.43 11.00
N ILE A 109 5.12 -5.53 10.47
CA ILE A 109 4.32 -6.59 9.84
C ILE A 109 3.26 -7.14 10.82
N ALA A 110 3.65 -7.33 12.08
CA ALA A 110 2.75 -7.81 13.11
C ALA A 110 1.54 -6.88 13.29
N GLU A 111 1.72 -5.56 13.26
CA GLU A 111 0.60 -4.62 13.36
C GLU A 111 -0.29 -4.64 12.11
N GLN A 112 0.27 -4.80 10.90
CA GLN A 112 -0.55 -4.94 9.71
C GLN A 112 -1.40 -6.22 9.76
N ALA A 113 -0.84 -7.32 10.27
CA ALA A 113 -1.59 -8.55 10.53
C ALA A 113 -2.66 -8.34 11.61
N ASP A 114 -2.35 -7.61 12.70
CA ASP A 114 -3.34 -7.28 13.75
C ASP A 114 -4.52 -6.48 13.19
N ILE A 115 -4.27 -5.53 12.28
CA ILE A 115 -5.30 -4.73 11.63
C ILE A 115 -6.21 -5.64 10.79
N VAL A 116 -5.63 -6.52 9.97
CA VAL A 116 -6.40 -7.46 9.15
C VAL A 116 -7.23 -8.38 10.03
N GLU A 117 -6.66 -9.00 11.06
CA GLU A 117 -7.41 -9.89 11.95
C GLU A 117 -8.52 -9.16 12.71
N ALA A 118 -8.26 -7.95 13.22
CA ALA A 118 -9.26 -7.14 13.90
C ALA A 118 -10.41 -6.74 12.98
N PHE A 119 -10.11 -6.38 11.72
CA PHE A 119 -11.13 -6.11 10.71
C PHE A 119 -11.99 -7.35 10.42
N LEU A 120 -11.36 -8.52 10.25
CA LEU A 120 -12.07 -9.78 10.01
C LEU A 120 -12.94 -10.15 11.23
N GLU A 121 -12.43 -9.94 12.44
CA GLU A 121 -13.13 -10.21 13.70
C GLU A 121 -14.39 -9.36 13.80
N SER A 122 -14.29 -8.03 13.58
CA SER A 122 -15.43 -7.13 13.65
C SER A 122 -16.49 -7.40 12.58
N ASN A 123 -16.12 -8.08 11.50
CA ASN A 123 -17.01 -8.45 10.40
C ASN A 123 -17.56 -9.88 10.50
N GLY A 124 -17.28 -10.59 11.61
CA GLY A 124 -17.74 -11.97 11.82
C GLY A 124 -17.18 -12.95 10.79
N ILE A 125 -15.97 -12.69 10.29
CA ILE A 125 -15.31 -13.55 9.30
C ILE A 125 -14.39 -14.52 10.04
N ASP A 126 -14.72 -15.80 9.99
CA ASP A 126 -13.95 -16.85 10.66
C ASP A 126 -13.09 -17.68 9.72
N SER A 127 -13.42 -17.68 8.42
CA SER A 127 -12.66 -18.38 7.39
C SER A 127 -12.60 -17.61 6.08
N TYR A 128 -11.43 -17.57 5.45
CA TYR A 128 -11.19 -16.78 4.25
C TYR A 128 -10.03 -17.32 3.40
N HIS A 129 -10.00 -16.91 2.14
CA HIS A 129 -8.90 -17.08 1.21
C HIS A 129 -8.04 -15.81 1.21
N ILE A 130 -6.75 -15.94 0.92
CA ILE A 130 -5.83 -14.81 0.80
C ILE A 130 -5.26 -14.77 -0.62
N LEU A 131 -5.27 -13.58 -1.21
CA LEU A 131 -4.49 -13.23 -2.40
C LEU A 131 -3.55 -12.09 -2.04
N SER A 132 -2.24 -12.28 -2.19
CA SER A 132 -1.24 -11.30 -1.75
C SER A 132 -0.11 -11.10 -2.76
N HIS A 133 0.60 -9.99 -2.64
CA HIS A 133 1.88 -9.79 -3.33
C HIS A 133 2.87 -8.92 -2.56
N ASP A 134 4.18 -9.08 -2.82
CA ASP A 134 5.26 -8.23 -2.29
C ASP A 134 5.22 -8.06 -0.75
N TYR A 135 4.94 -6.87 -0.23
CA TYR A 135 4.79 -6.60 1.20
C TYR A 135 3.62 -7.38 1.80
N GLY A 136 2.52 -7.49 1.07
CA GLY A 136 1.34 -8.27 1.44
C GLY A 136 1.64 -9.75 1.62
N ASP A 137 2.63 -10.30 0.91
CA ASP A 137 3.08 -11.69 1.11
C ASP A 137 3.70 -11.88 2.50
N THR A 138 4.45 -10.88 2.99
CA THR A 138 5.04 -10.94 4.34
C THR A 138 3.96 -10.86 5.43
N VAL A 139 2.93 -10.04 5.21
CA VAL A 139 1.76 -9.98 6.11
C VAL A 139 0.96 -11.29 6.05
N ALA A 140 0.77 -11.86 4.86
CA ALA A 140 0.09 -13.16 4.68
C ALA A 140 0.82 -14.30 5.41
N LEU A 141 2.16 -14.31 5.39
CA LEU A 141 2.96 -15.30 6.12
C LEU A 141 2.83 -15.14 7.65
N GLU A 142 2.75 -13.91 8.16
CA GLU A 142 2.46 -13.66 9.57
C GLU A 142 1.08 -14.18 9.96
N LEU A 143 0.04 -13.91 9.16
CA LEU A 143 -1.32 -14.45 9.36
C LEU A 143 -1.32 -15.99 9.34
N LEU A 144 -0.59 -16.59 8.40
CA LEU A 144 -0.45 -18.04 8.29
C LEU A 144 0.26 -18.65 9.50
N SER A 145 1.30 -17.98 10.01
CA SER A 145 2.01 -18.38 11.23
C SER A 145 1.07 -18.40 12.46
N ARG A 146 0.23 -17.37 12.59
CA ARG A 146 -0.78 -17.27 13.66
C ARG A 146 -1.84 -18.37 13.55
N PHE A 147 -2.35 -18.61 12.34
CA PHE A 147 -3.28 -19.72 12.07
C PHE A 147 -2.68 -21.06 12.48
N ASN A 148 -1.45 -21.38 12.03
CA ASN A 148 -0.75 -22.62 12.37
C ASN A 148 -0.48 -22.77 13.88
N SER A 149 -0.40 -21.66 14.60
CA SER A 149 -0.23 -21.63 16.07
C SER A 149 -1.55 -21.62 16.85
N ASN A 150 -2.70 -21.81 16.19
CA ASN A 150 -4.06 -21.72 16.75
C ASN A 150 -4.37 -20.35 17.41
N LYS A 151 -3.76 -19.28 16.92
CA LYS A 151 -3.98 -17.90 17.39
C LYS A 151 -4.69 -17.02 16.37
N GLY A 152 -4.77 -17.46 15.12
CA GLY A 152 -5.39 -16.72 14.02
C GLY A 152 -6.63 -17.40 13.46
N LYS A 153 -7.32 -16.67 12.58
CA LYS A 153 -8.52 -17.13 11.87
C LYS A 153 -8.21 -18.19 10.81
N LYS A 154 -9.21 -18.96 10.36
CA LYS A 154 -9.01 -20.08 9.44
C LYS A 154 -8.67 -19.59 8.03
N ILE A 155 -7.49 -19.95 7.55
CA ILE A 155 -7.08 -19.70 6.16
C ILE A 155 -7.44 -20.92 5.31
N VAL A 156 -8.36 -20.73 4.35
CA VAL A 156 -8.84 -21.81 3.46
C VAL A 156 -7.84 -22.06 2.33
N SER A 157 -7.30 -21.00 1.74
CA SER A 157 -6.19 -21.08 0.79
C SER A 157 -5.40 -19.78 0.77
N LEU A 158 -4.15 -19.85 0.32
CA LEU A 158 -3.25 -18.72 0.16
C LEU A 158 -2.63 -18.76 -1.24
N ALA A 159 -2.80 -17.68 -2.00
CA ALA A 159 -2.12 -17.43 -3.27
C ALA A 159 -1.21 -16.21 -3.12
N MET A 160 0.09 -16.42 -3.30
CA MET A 160 1.13 -15.39 -3.18
C MET A 160 1.72 -15.07 -4.55
N MET A 161 1.91 -13.79 -4.84
CA MET A 161 2.44 -13.32 -6.12
C MET A 161 3.68 -12.44 -5.89
N ASN A 162 4.78 -12.74 -6.55
CA ASN A 162 5.94 -11.85 -6.63
C ASN A 162 6.42 -11.26 -5.27
N GLY A 163 6.46 -12.04 -4.18
CA GLY A 163 7.03 -11.64 -2.90
C GLY A 163 8.37 -12.29 -2.56
N GLY A 164 9.11 -11.64 -1.67
CA GLY A 164 10.35 -12.17 -1.10
C GLY A 164 10.06 -13.14 0.04
N ILE A 165 9.99 -14.44 -0.27
CA ILE A 165 9.74 -15.49 0.74
C ILE A 165 11.01 -15.85 1.52
N PHE A 166 12.17 -15.70 0.90
CA PHE A 166 13.48 -16.01 1.48
C PHE A 166 14.29 -14.73 1.65
N PRO A 167 14.48 -14.23 2.89
CA PRO A 167 15.30 -13.04 3.15
C PRO A 167 16.70 -13.14 2.53
N GLU A 168 17.23 -14.36 2.45
CA GLU A 168 18.56 -14.67 1.94
C GLU A 168 18.68 -14.46 0.42
N THR A 169 17.57 -14.46 -0.32
CA THR A 169 17.56 -14.24 -1.78
C THR A 169 17.18 -12.81 -2.15
N ASN A 170 16.91 -11.95 -1.15
CA ASN A 170 16.60 -10.55 -1.37
C ASN A 170 17.84 -9.80 -1.88
N ASN A 171 17.76 -9.32 -3.12
CA ASN A 171 18.80 -8.50 -3.73
C ASN A 171 18.31 -7.05 -3.84
N PRO A 172 18.46 -6.23 -2.77
CA PRO A 172 17.97 -4.87 -2.77
C PRO A 172 18.68 -4.08 -3.87
N ARG A 173 17.88 -3.45 -4.74
CA ARG A 173 18.34 -2.63 -5.86
C ARG A 173 19.21 -1.47 -5.34
N PRO A 174 20.16 -0.96 -6.13
CA PRO A 174 21.03 0.14 -5.70
C PRO A 174 20.28 1.36 -5.14
N ILE A 175 19.12 1.70 -5.72
CA ILE A 175 18.27 2.80 -5.22
C ILE A 175 17.62 2.48 -3.87
N GLN A 176 17.23 1.23 -3.63
CA GLN A 176 16.70 0.79 -2.32
C GLN A 176 17.81 0.87 -1.26
N ARG A 177 19.06 0.52 -1.62
CA ARG A 177 20.22 0.69 -0.72
C ARG A 177 20.49 2.17 -0.41
N LEU A 178 20.30 3.06 -1.38
CA LEU A 178 20.49 4.51 -1.19
C LEU A 178 19.43 5.12 -0.26
N LEU A 179 18.19 4.64 -0.33
CA LEU A 179 17.09 5.05 0.56
C LEU A 179 17.30 4.63 2.02
N LEU A 180 18.15 3.61 2.29
CA LEU A 180 18.51 3.20 3.65
C LEU A 180 19.52 4.15 4.34
N VAL A 181 20.09 5.12 3.63
CA VAL A 181 20.99 6.13 4.22
C VAL A 181 20.15 7.23 4.88
N PRO A 182 20.16 7.42 6.22
CA PRO A 182 19.15 8.22 6.94
C PRO A 182 18.99 9.67 6.45
N VAL A 183 20.09 10.34 6.12
CA VAL A 183 20.09 11.76 5.72
C VAL A 183 19.70 11.91 4.24
N LEU A 184 20.23 11.05 3.36
CA LEU A 184 19.88 11.07 1.93
C LEU A 184 18.46 10.56 1.69
N GLY A 185 18.03 9.52 2.41
CA GLY A 185 16.69 8.95 2.35
C GLY A 185 15.61 9.97 2.68
N SER A 186 15.81 10.79 3.72
CA SER A 186 14.86 11.86 4.08
C SER A 186 14.78 12.98 3.04
N ILE A 187 15.88 13.31 2.37
CA ILE A 187 15.92 14.35 1.33
C ILE A 187 15.30 13.81 0.02
N ILE A 188 15.68 12.59 -0.39
CA ILE A 188 15.17 11.93 -1.59
C ILE A 188 13.67 11.59 -1.45
N SER A 189 13.22 11.15 -0.27
CA SER A 189 11.80 10.86 -0.03
C SER A 189 10.93 12.12 -0.08
N LYS A 190 11.42 13.25 0.45
CA LYS A 190 10.73 14.54 0.39
C LYS A 190 10.81 15.21 -0.99
N MET A 191 11.80 14.84 -1.79
CA MET A 191 11.95 15.24 -3.19
C MET A 191 11.44 14.15 -4.14
N ALA A 192 10.45 13.35 -3.73
CA ALA A 192 9.84 12.36 -4.60
C ALA A 192 9.28 13.08 -5.85
N PHE A 193 10.03 13.00 -6.94
CA PHE A 193 9.60 13.51 -8.23
C PHE A 193 8.87 12.40 -8.95
N TYR A 194 7.68 12.69 -9.46
CA TYR A 194 6.91 11.77 -10.30
C TYR A 194 7.77 11.08 -11.36
N HIS A 195 8.75 11.77 -11.96
CA HIS A 195 9.66 11.17 -12.93
C HIS A 195 10.55 10.06 -12.36
N LEU A 196 11.09 10.24 -11.15
CA LEU A 196 11.90 9.22 -10.48
C LEU A 196 11.04 8.03 -10.02
N PHE A 197 9.84 8.32 -9.50
CA PHE A 197 8.84 7.30 -9.20
C PHE A 197 8.47 6.51 -10.45
N LYS A 198 8.07 7.19 -11.53
CA LYS A 198 7.68 6.60 -12.81
C LYS A 198 8.77 5.67 -13.33
N PHE A 199 10.03 6.12 -13.37
CA PHE A 199 11.15 5.30 -13.81
C PHE A 199 11.34 4.07 -12.93
N SER A 200 11.45 4.25 -11.62
CA SER A 200 11.73 3.14 -10.68
C SER A 200 10.58 2.14 -10.61
N PHE A 201 9.34 2.62 -10.60
CA PHE A 201 8.13 1.82 -10.46
C PHE A 201 7.82 1.04 -11.75
N SER A 202 8.04 1.64 -12.93
CA SER A 202 7.88 0.94 -14.22
C SER A 202 8.81 -0.27 -14.35
N GLU A 203 9.97 -0.25 -13.69
CA GLU A 203 10.95 -1.35 -13.66
C GLU A 203 10.55 -2.51 -12.73
N ILE A 204 9.47 -2.39 -11.97
CA ILE A 204 8.89 -3.48 -11.18
C ILE A 204 8.02 -4.36 -12.08
N PHE A 205 7.37 -3.76 -13.09
CA PHE A 205 6.57 -4.48 -14.06
C PHE A 205 7.45 -5.24 -15.05
N GLY A 206 6.97 -6.41 -15.47
CA GLY A 206 7.60 -7.24 -16.48
C GLY A 206 7.62 -6.60 -17.87
N THR A 207 7.54 -7.43 -18.91
CA THR A 207 7.58 -6.95 -20.31
C THR A 207 6.42 -5.99 -20.63
N LYS A 208 5.26 -6.21 -20.01
CA LYS A 208 4.10 -5.32 -20.12
C LYS A 208 4.20 -4.20 -19.08
N LYS A 209 4.61 -3.02 -19.53
CA LYS A 209 4.70 -1.82 -18.69
C LYS A 209 3.33 -1.17 -18.47
N PRO A 210 3.10 -0.49 -17.33
CA PRO A 210 1.88 0.25 -17.07
C PRO A 210 1.76 1.47 -18.00
N SER A 211 0.53 1.91 -18.25
CA SER A 211 0.27 3.13 -19.03
C SER A 211 0.68 4.39 -18.25
N THR A 212 0.79 5.53 -18.93
CA THR A 212 1.08 6.81 -18.25
C THR A 212 -0.02 7.17 -17.25
N ASP A 213 -1.27 6.87 -17.56
CA ASP A 213 -2.41 7.16 -16.68
C ASP A 213 -2.37 6.27 -15.44
N GLU A 214 -2.03 4.99 -15.61
CA GLU A 214 -1.86 4.05 -14.48
C GLU A 214 -0.71 4.49 -13.57
N LEU A 215 0.43 4.87 -14.15
CA LEU A 215 1.58 5.40 -13.40
C LEU A 215 1.21 6.67 -12.63
N TRP A 216 0.35 7.51 -13.21
CA TRP A 216 -0.16 8.69 -12.54
C TRP A 216 -1.13 8.34 -11.41
N ASP A 217 -2.02 7.37 -11.61
CA ASP A 217 -2.91 6.88 -10.55
C ASP A 217 -2.10 6.34 -9.35
N PHE A 218 -1.09 5.49 -9.61
CA PHE A 218 -0.21 4.98 -8.55
C PHE A 218 0.52 6.11 -7.81
N TRP A 219 1.00 7.12 -8.55
CA TRP A 219 1.63 8.30 -7.96
C TRP A 219 0.66 9.10 -7.06
N VAL A 220 -0.57 9.32 -7.53
CA VAL A 220 -1.58 10.08 -6.78
C VAL A 220 -1.94 9.38 -5.48
N VAL A 221 -2.11 8.05 -5.51
CA VAL A 221 -2.38 7.27 -4.29
C VAL A 221 -1.19 7.24 -3.36
N PHE A 222 0.03 7.08 -3.90
CA PHE A 222 1.27 7.12 -3.12
C PHE A 222 1.43 8.46 -2.38
N GLU A 223 1.15 9.58 -3.05
CA GLU A 223 1.23 10.91 -2.43
C GLU A 223 0.03 11.25 -1.53
N HIS A 224 -1.05 10.47 -1.56
CA HIS A 224 -2.23 10.74 -0.76
C HIS A 224 -1.90 10.80 0.74
N LYS A 225 -2.42 11.83 1.43
CA LYS A 225 -2.06 12.16 2.82
C LYS A 225 -0.54 12.33 3.04
N HIS A 226 0.19 12.84 2.03
CA HIS A 226 1.64 13.04 2.05
C HIS A 226 2.42 11.73 2.27
N GLY A 227 2.08 10.66 1.55
CA GLY A 227 2.70 9.35 1.75
C GLY A 227 4.20 9.30 1.50
N SER A 228 4.74 10.15 0.61
CA SER A 228 6.20 10.35 0.44
C SER A 228 6.94 10.81 1.69
N SER A 229 6.22 11.41 2.64
CA SER A 229 6.77 11.88 3.91
C SER A 229 6.73 10.82 5.02
N VAL A 230 6.23 9.62 4.75
CA VAL A 230 6.31 8.48 5.68
C VAL A 230 7.76 7.98 5.67
N SER A 231 8.54 8.40 6.66
CA SER A 231 9.90 7.90 6.88
C SER A 231 9.84 6.55 7.57
N ASN A 232 10.37 5.52 6.91
CA ASN A 232 10.72 4.24 7.55
C ASN A 232 11.91 4.41 8.51
#